data_AF-A0A4Y2EX44-F1
#
_entry.id   AF-A0A4Y2EX44-F1
#
_cell.length_a   1.000
_cell.length_b   1.000
_cell.length_c   1.000
_cell.angle_alpha   90.00
_cell.angle_beta   90.00
_cell.angle_gamma   90.00
#
_symmetry.space_group_name_H-M   'P 1'
#
loop_
_entity.id
_entity.type
_entity.pdbx_description
1 polymer ?
#
loop_
_entity_poly.entity_id
_entity_poly.type
_entity_poly.pdbx_seq_one_letter_code
_entity_poly.pdbx_strand_id
1 'polypeptide(L)'
;MYVATVQGDFPYVKLLLKFFDITTTSQPKPAAQVKHNTEHHIKTRGPPVFSKARILGPERLQTAKLPGMDTELFCDVSTGRCRPSVPKEFRRRILETLHNLSQQGVKATVKLVGDRLLWPGYKKHVAEWTC
;
A
#
# COMPACT_ATOMS: atom_id res chain seq x y z
N MET A 1 -8.11 -28.35 -0.97
CA MET A 1 -6.88 -28.26 -0.15
C MET A 1 -7.10 -27.23 0.93
N TYR A 2 -6.75 -27.57 2.16
CA TYR A 2 -7.20 -26.97 3.41
C TYR A 2 -6.80 -25.50 3.55
N VAL A 3 -7.78 -24.62 3.86
CA VAL A 3 -7.52 -23.25 4.31
C VAL A 3 -7.07 -23.35 5.75
N ALA A 4 -5.81 -22.97 6.02
CA ALA A 4 -5.32 -22.84 7.38
C ALA A 4 -6.18 -21.79 8.09
N THR A 5 -7.08 -22.24 8.97
CA THR A 5 -7.68 -21.40 9.99
C THR A 5 -6.55 -20.72 10.74
N VAL A 6 -6.71 -19.42 11.03
CA VAL A 6 -5.73 -18.62 11.79
C VAL A 6 -5.62 -19.22 13.18
N GLN A 7 -4.78 -20.24 13.34
CA GLN A 7 -4.56 -20.93 14.59
C GLN A 7 -3.33 -20.30 15.23
N GLY A 8 -3.58 -19.43 16.19
CA GLY A 8 -2.56 -18.77 16.99
C GLY A 8 -3.19 -17.66 17.82
N ASP A 9 -2.88 -17.63 19.11
CA ASP A 9 -3.30 -16.59 20.06
C ASP A 9 -2.62 -15.25 19.76
N PHE A 10 -2.91 -14.67 18.61
CA PHE A 10 -2.42 -13.35 18.21
C PHE A 10 -3.44 -12.27 18.64
N PRO A 11 -2.98 -11.13 19.17
CA PRO A 11 -3.84 -10.06 19.69
C PRO A 11 -4.76 -9.44 18.63
N TYR A 12 -4.51 -9.71 17.35
CA TYR A 12 -5.26 -9.19 16.21
C TYR A 12 -6.33 -10.15 15.66
N VAL A 13 -6.45 -11.38 16.16
CA VAL A 13 -7.43 -12.36 15.64
C VAL A 13 -8.87 -11.85 15.78
N LYS A 14 -9.22 -11.20 16.90
CA LYS A 14 -10.53 -10.56 17.08
C LYS A 14 -10.80 -9.46 16.04
N LEU A 15 -9.76 -8.73 15.60
CA LEU A 15 -9.89 -7.69 14.59
C LEU A 15 -10.09 -8.29 13.20
N LEU A 16 -9.43 -9.40 12.90
CA LEU A 16 -9.58 -10.11 11.62
C LEU A 16 -10.97 -10.75 11.51
N LEU A 17 -11.49 -11.34 12.59
CA LEU A 17 -12.85 -11.89 12.62
C LEU A 17 -13.94 -10.81 12.51
N LYS A 18 -13.67 -9.58 12.94
CA LYS A 18 -14.59 -8.44 12.80
C LYS A 18 -14.83 -8.06 11.34
N PHE A 19 -13.91 -8.39 10.44
CA PHE A 19 -14.01 -8.08 9.02
C PHE A 19 -13.82 -9.35 8.17
N PHE A 20 -14.75 -10.28 8.32
CA PHE A 20 -14.67 -11.55 7.58
C PHE A 20 -14.80 -11.37 6.05
N ASP A 21 -15.45 -10.30 5.59
CA ASP A 21 -15.63 -9.96 4.18
C ASP A 21 -14.32 -9.53 3.49
N ILE A 22 -13.32 -9.03 4.23
CA ILE A 22 -12.01 -8.70 3.66
C ILE A 22 -11.04 -9.89 3.67
N THR A 23 -11.31 -10.90 4.51
CA THR A 23 -10.49 -12.12 4.60
C THR A 23 -11.03 -13.24 3.71
N THR A 24 -12.31 -13.18 3.35
CA THR A 24 -12.95 -14.16 2.48
C THR A 24 -12.96 -13.64 1.06
N THR A 25 -12.13 -14.23 0.20
CA THR A 25 -12.22 -14.01 -1.24
C THR A 25 -13.53 -14.61 -1.73
N SER A 26 -14.60 -13.82 -1.73
CA SER A 26 -15.78 -14.18 -2.52
C SER A 26 -15.30 -14.33 -3.97
N GLN A 27 -15.66 -15.47 -4.57
CA GLN A 27 -15.32 -15.84 -5.95
C GLN A 27 -15.55 -14.64 -6.89
N PRO A 28 -14.82 -14.54 -8.02
CA PRO A 28 -15.09 -13.52 -9.02
C PRO A 28 -16.57 -13.57 -9.38
N LYS A 29 -17.30 -12.53 -8.99
CA LYS A 29 -18.73 -12.38 -9.27
C LYS A 29 -18.86 -12.52 -10.80
N PRO A 30 -19.67 -13.47 -11.34
CA PRO A 30 -19.92 -13.50 -12.77
C PRO A 30 -20.42 -12.12 -13.19
N ALA A 31 -19.94 -11.63 -14.34
CA ALA A 31 -20.24 -10.29 -14.85
C ALA A 31 -21.74 -10.03 -14.81
N ALA A 32 -22.20 -9.37 -13.75
CA ALA A 32 -23.59 -8.94 -13.64
C ALA A 32 -23.78 -7.89 -14.74
N GLN A 33 -24.64 -8.20 -15.71
CA GLN A 33 -25.01 -7.26 -16.75
C GLN A 33 -25.54 -5.97 -16.10
N VAL A 34 -24.83 -4.87 -16.33
CA VAL A 34 -25.15 -3.54 -15.81
C VAL A 34 -26.49 -3.09 -16.42
N LYS A 35 -27.50 -2.90 -15.57
CA LYS A 35 -28.92 -2.72 -15.96
C LYS A 35 -29.31 -1.32 -16.47
N HIS A 36 -28.38 -0.43 -16.77
CA HIS A 36 -28.71 0.95 -17.13
C HIS A 36 -27.96 1.44 -18.37
N ASN A 37 -28.72 2.05 -19.30
CA ASN A 37 -28.26 2.69 -20.52
C ASN A 37 -27.62 4.07 -20.25
N THR A 38 -27.01 4.25 -19.09
CA THR A 38 -26.40 5.52 -18.69
C THR A 38 -24.90 5.43 -18.91
N GLU A 39 -24.46 5.90 -20.08
CA GLU A 39 -23.05 6.10 -20.37
C GLU A 39 -22.60 7.48 -19.88
N HIS A 40 -21.66 7.51 -18.93
CA HIS A 40 -21.01 8.75 -18.50
C HIS A 40 -19.80 9.04 -19.41
N HIS A 41 -19.94 9.98 -20.35
CA HIS A 41 -18.81 10.46 -21.16
C HIS A 41 -18.20 11.73 -20.54
N ILE A 42 -16.91 11.68 -20.19
CA ILE A 42 -16.14 12.87 -19.81
C ILE A 42 -15.68 13.55 -21.11
N LYS A 43 -16.35 14.65 -21.50
CA LYS A 43 -15.93 15.46 -22.65
C LYS A 43 -14.55 16.07 -22.36
N THR A 44 -13.50 15.52 -22.96
CA THR A 44 -12.16 16.10 -22.91
C THR A 44 -11.90 16.90 -24.19
N ARG A 45 -11.49 18.16 -24.07
CA ARG A 45 -11.03 18.97 -25.20
C ARG A 45 -9.51 18.80 -25.34
N GLY A 46 -9.10 17.84 -26.16
CA GLY A 46 -7.71 17.63 -26.54
C GLY A 46 -7.09 16.32 -26.01
N PRO A 47 -5.84 16.02 -26.40
CA PRO A 47 -5.11 14.85 -25.93
C PRO A 47 -5.08 14.80 -24.40
N PRO A 48 -5.04 13.60 -23.77
CA PRO A 48 -4.92 13.49 -22.33
C PRO A 48 -3.71 14.30 -21.85
N VAL A 49 -3.96 15.36 -21.07
CA VAL A 49 -2.88 16.16 -20.51
C VAL A 49 -2.20 15.31 -19.45
N PHE A 50 -1.06 14.72 -19.81
CA PHE A 50 -0.18 14.09 -18.85
C PHE A 50 0.26 15.16 -17.84
N SER A 51 -0.29 15.09 -16.63
CA SER A 51 0.18 15.88 -15.51
C SER A 51 1.28 15.10 -14.81
N LYS A 52 2.49 15.65 -14.73
CA LYS A 52 3.53 15.10 -13.86
C LYS A 52 2.94 14.97 -12.45
N ALA A 53 3.14 13.83 -11.79
CA ALA A 53 2.72 13.65 -10.41
C ALA A 53 3.27 14.81 -9.58
N ARG A 54 2.38 15.68 -9.08
CA ARG A 54 2.75 16.90 -8.39
C ARG A 54 3.51 16.49 -7.12
N ILE A 55 4.71 17.05 -6.92
CA ILE A 55 5.41 16.91 -5.64
C ILE A 55 4.44 17.41 -4.57
N LEU A 56 4.26 16.59 -3.53
CA LEU A 56 3.42 16.93 -2.38
C LEU A 56 3.92 18.26 -1.80
N GLY A 57 3.06 19.27 -1.77
CA GLY A 57 3.36 20.49 -1.02
C GLY A 57 3.65 20.14 0.45
N PRO A 58 4.49 20.92 1.14
CA PRO A 58 4.89 20.63 2.53
C PRO A 58 3.70 20.48 3.49
N GLU A 59 2.53 21.01 3.14
CA GLU A 59 1.26 20.85 3.86
C GLU A 59 0.81 19.38 4.06
N ARG A 60 1.31 18.44 3.24
CA ARG A 60 0.86 17.03 3.26
C ARG A 60 1.79 16.09 4.04
N LEU A 61 2.89 16.62 4.58
CA LEU A 61 3.80 15.90 5.49
C LEU A 61 3.50 16.32 6.92
N GLN A 62 3.12 15.36 7.75
CA GLN A 62 2.87 15.58 9.18
C GLN A 62 3.91 14.83 10.00
N THR A 63 4.30 15.40 11.12
CA THR A 63 5.13 14.70 12.10
C THR A 63 4.25 13.76 12.91
N ALA A 64 4.63 12.49 13.01
CA ALA A 64 3.92 11.51 13.82
C ALA A 64 4.90 10.73 14.70
N LYS A 65 4.50 10.52 15.95
CA LYS A 65 5.16 9.56 16.85
C LYS A 65 4.55 8.19 16.60
N LEU A 66 5.34 7.25 16.08
CA LEU A 66 4.86 5.88 15.89
C LEU A 66 4.75 5.17 17.25
N PRO A 67 3.74 4.31 17.46
CA PRO A 67 3.63 3.53 18.68
C PRO A 67 4.88 2.68 18.87
N GLY A 68 5.57 2.83 20.01
CA GLY A 68 6.80 2.09 20.32
C GLY A 68 8.10 2.70 19.77
N MET A 69 8.06 3.91 19.19
CA MET A 69 9.26 4.68 18.88
C MET A 69 9.28 6.00 19.66
N ASP A 70 10.44 6.34 20.24
CA ASP A 70 10.67 7.65 20.86
C ASP A 70 11.04 8.74 19.84
N THR A 71 11.29 8.34 18.59
CA THR A 71 11.61 9.24 17.49
C THR A 71 10.36 9.61 16.71
N GLU A 72 10.18 10.91 16.49
CA GLU A 72 9.18 11.45 15.58
C GLU A 72 9.62 11.25 14.14
N LEU A 73 8.72 10.77 13.28
CA LEU A 73 8.96 10.60 11.86
C LEU A 73 8.02 11.49 11.06
N PHE A 74 8.52 12.02 9.95
CA PHE A 74 7.66 12.65 8.95
C PHE A 74 6.81 11.59 8.27
N CYS A 75 5.54 11.89 8.03
CA CYS A 75 4.56 11.00 7.47
C CYS A 75 3.79 11.68 6.35
N ASP A 76 3.65 11.01 5.21
CA ASP A 76 2.77 11.46 4.15
C ASP A 76 1.34 11.00 4.43
N VAL A 77 0.41 11.95 4.59
CA VAL A 77 -1.03 11.68 4.83
C VAL A 77 -1.91 11.92 3.60
N SER A 78 -1.27 12.32 2.51
CA SER A 78 -1.82 12.60 1.19
C SER A 78 -2.93 11.65 0.70
N THR A 79 -2.75 10.35 0.88
CA THR A 79 -3.65 9.32 0.30
C THR A 79 -4.64 8.77 1.31
N GLY A 80 -4.92 9.49 2.40
CA GLY A 80 -5.82 9.03 3.47
C GLY A 80 -5.23 7.92 4.35
N ARG A 81 -3.95 7.57 4.15
CA ARG A 81 -3.18 6.66 5.00
C ARG A 81 -1.83 7.30 5.29
N CYS A 82 -1.45 7.28 6.56
CA CYS A 82 -0.15 7.72 7.03
C CYS A 82 0.95 6.79 6.49
N ARG A 83 1.86 7.32 5.67
CA ARG A 83 3.07 6.65 5.18
C ARG A 83 4.30 7.25 5.83
N PRO A 84 4.86 6.64 6.89
CA PRO A 84 6.06 7.16 7.54
C PRO A 84 7.26 7.16 6.60
N SER A 85 8.05 8.22 6.74
CA SER A 85 9.33 8.39 6.08
C SER A 85 10.36 7.47 6.70
N VAL A 86 11.14 6.80 5.84
CA VAL A 86 12.10 5.79 6.29
C VAL A 86 13.52 6.36 6.20
N PRO A 87 14.24 6.49 7.33
CA PRO A 87 15.65 6.84 7.35
C PRO A 87 16.48 5.83 6.56
N LYS A 88 17.58 6.29 5.95
CA LYS A 88 18.35 5.52 4.96
C LYS A 88 18.87 4.20 5.53
N GLU A 89 19.24 4.22 6.81
CA GLU A 89 19.85 3.14 7.57
C GLU A 89 18.89 1.94 7.69
N PHE A 90 17.58 2.20 7.77
CA PHE A 90 16.57 1.16 7.95
C PHE A 90 16.03 0.58 6.63
N ARG A 91 16.27 1.25 5.50
CA ARG A 91 15.66 0.88 4.20
C ARG A 91 15.98 -0.56 3.81
N ARG A 92 17.23 -1.02 3.99
CA ARG A 92 17.64 -2.38 3.62
C ARG A 92 16.90 -3.45 4.44
N ARG A 93 16.92 -3.32 5.77
CA ARG A 93 16.26 -4.26 6.71
C ARG A 93 14.75 -4.39 6.41
N ILE A 94 14.12 -3.25 6.14
CA ILE A 94 12.68 -3.21 5.80
C ILE A 94 12.42 -3.89 4.46
N LEU A 95 13.25 -3.64 3.45
CA LEU A 95 13.14 -4.29 2.15
C LEU A 95 13.29 -5.81 2.26
N GLU A 96 14.30 -6.29 2.98
CA GLU A 96 14.50 -7.73 3.25
C GLU A 96 13.24 -8.37 3.85
N THR A 97 12.68 -7.73 4.87
CA THR A 97 11.47 -8.21 5.56
C THR A 97 10.26 -8.24 4.62
N LEU A 98 10.02 -7.15 3.88
CA LEU A 98 8.89 -7.03 2.97
C LEU A 98 9.02 -7.96 1.75
N HIS A 99 10.25 -8.20 1.31
CA HIS A 99 10.53 -9.09 0.19
C HIS A 99 10.27 -10.55 0.57
N ASN A 100 10.72 -10.98 1.74
CA ASN A 100 10.42 -12.30 2.28
C ASN A 100 8.90 -12.49 2.45
N LEU A 101 8.20 -11.49 2.98
CA LEU A 101 6.73 -11.49 3.08
C LEU A 101 6.03 -11.53 1.72
N SER A 102 6.65 -10.93 0.70
CA SER A 102 6.15 -10.89 -0.67
C SER A 102 6.48 -12.15 -1.47
N GLN A 103 6.90 -13.23 -0.81
CA GLN A 103 7.36 -14.47 -1.45
C GLN A 103 8.46 -14.20 -2.49
N GLN A 104 9.36 -13.26 -2.18
CA GLN A 104 10.46 -12.82 -3.06
C GLN A 104 10.00 -12.13 -4.36
N GLY A 105 8.76 -11.63 -4.42
CA GLY A 105 8.25 -10.92 -5.58
C GLY A 105 8.62 -9.43 -5.60
N VAL A 106 9.38 -8.99 -6.62
CA VAL A 106 9.76 -7.56 -6.81
C VAL A 106 8.53 -6.65 -6.90
N LYS A 107 7.56 -6.99 -7.76
CA LYS A 107 6.33 -6.18 -7.95
C LYS A 107 5.50 -6.08 -6.66
N ALA A 108 5.39 -7.19 -5.92
CA ALA A 108 4.68 -7.24 -4.64
C ALA A 108 5.40 -6.39 -3.57
N THR A 109 6.73 -6.46 -3.51
CA THR A 109 7.56 -5.64 -2.62
C THR A 109 7.39 -4.15 -2.91
N VAL A 110 7.48 -3.75 -4.18
CA VAL A 110 7.26 -2.34 -4.61
C VAL A 110 5.87 -1.85 -4.21
N LYS A 111 4.84 -2.68 -4.36
CA LYS A 111 3.47 -2.33 -3.98
C LYS A 111 3.36 -2.13 -2.46
N LEU A 112 3.87 -3.06 -1.65
CA LEU A 112 3.85 -2.96 -0.19
C LEU A 112 4.58 -1.71 0.32
N VAL A 113 5.73 -1.40 -0.25
CA VAL A 113 6.48 -0.20 0.11
C VAL A 113 5.67 1.06 -0.23
N GLY A 114 5.15 1.18 -1.46
CA GLY A 114 4.39 2.36 -1.87
C GLY A 114 3.07 2.57 -1.12
N ASP A 115 2.47 1.48 -0.63
CA ASP A 115 1.22 1.53 0.13
C ASP A 115 1.43 1.97 1.58
N ARG A 116 2.59 1.65 2.19
CA ARG A 116 2.80 1.76 3.64
C ARG A 116 3.93 2.70 4.06
N LEU A 117 4.87 3.02 3.18
CA LEU A 117 6.09 3.72 3.54
C LEU A 117 6.46 4.78 2.50
N LEU A 118 7.29 5.74 2.91
CA LEU A 118 7.74 6.83 2.06
C LEU A 118 9.27 6.94 2.06
N TRP A 119 9.89 6.81 0.89
CA TRP A 119 11.19 7.41 0.64
C TRP A 119 11.42 7.64 -0.86
N PRO A 120 12.15 8.69 -1.25
CA PRO A 120 12.48 8.94 -2.65
C PRO A 120 13.23 7.76 -3.27
N GLY A 121 12.88 7.42 -4.50
CA GLY A 121 13.60 6.39 -5.28
C GLY A 121 13.38 4.95 -4.81
N TYR A 122 12.40 4.68 -3.94
CA TYR A 122 12.18 3.32 -3.40
C TYR A 122 12.00 2.24 -4.48
N LYS A 123 11.32 2.56 -5.58
CA LYS A 123 11.12 1.64 -6.71
C LYS A 123 12.45 1.19 -7.32
N LYS A 124 13.36 2.14 -7.53
CA LYS A 124 14.70 1.89 -8.06
C LYS A 124 15.53 1.08 -7.06
N HIS A 125 15.47 1.45 -5.78
CA HIS A 125 16.20 0.74 -4.73
C HIS A 125 15.74 -0.72 -4.56
N VAL A 126 14.43 -1.01 -4.67
CA VAL A 126 13.93 -2.39 -4.65
C VAL A 126 14.47 -3.17 -5.84
N ALA A 127 14.40 -2.60 -7.05
CA ALA A 127 14.86 -3.26 -8.26
C ALA A 127 16.37 -3.55 -8.25
N GLU A 128 17.18 -2.59 -7.78
CA GLU A 128 18.64 -2.77 -7.65
C GLU A 128 19.05 -3.78 -6.59
N TRP A 129 18.26 -3.95 -5.52
CA TRP A 129 18.59 -4.86 -4.43
C TRP A 129 18.21 -6.32 -4.72
N THR A 130 17.14 -6.56 -5.49
CA THR A 130 16.65 -7.92 -5.82
C THR A 130 17.28 -8.56 -7.06
N CYS A 131 18.11 -7.83 -7.81
CA CYS A 131 18.70 -8.26 -9.08
C CYS A 131 20.19 -8.60 -8.95
#